data_AF-A0A323V5T8-F1
#
_entry.id   AF-A0A323V5T8-F1
#
_cell.length_a   1.000
_cell.length_b   1.000
_cell.length_c   1.000
_cell.angle_alpha   90.00
_cell.angle_beta   90.00
_cell.angle_gamma   90.00
#
_symmetry.space_group_name_H-M   'P 1'
#
loop_
_entity.id
_entity.type
_entity.pdbx_description
1 polymer ?
#
loop_
_entity_poly.entity_id
_entity_poly.type
_entity_poly.pdbx_seq_one_letter_code
_entity_poly.pdbx_strand_id
1 'polypeptide(L)'
;SDMRFLKGRVGLELTWYDKRSTDLIYSIGLPQTTGYSSYFTNLGEIRNTGWEAALDLKPVIIKNFHWDVRAIFTRNINTVERLIPGLTRDIIGGFNYIEAGFPYGYLRGSFSARTDDGQLLINPSSGMPFLDPNPGMVGNPNADYKL
;
A
#
# COMPACT_ATOMS: atom_id res chain seq x y z
N SER A 1 3.59 -21.23 9.97
CA SER A 1 3.37 -22.67 10.21
C SER A 1 3.78 -23.46 8.98
N ASP A 2 4.50 -24.57 9.17
CA ASP A 2 4.92 -25.50 8.11
C ASP A 2 4.24 -26.85 8.36
N MET A 3 3.57 -27.40 7.34
CA MET A 3 2.89 -28.69 7.39
C MET A 3 3.25 -29.53 6.17
N ARG A 4 3.60 -30.80 6.41
CA ARG A 4 3.94 -31.76 5.34
C ARG A 4 3.09 -33.01 5.43
N PHE A 5 2.55 -33.44 4.28
CA PHE A 5 1.66 -34.59 4.17
C PHE A 5 2.11 -35.55 3.06
N LEU A 6 1.49 -36.73 3.02
CA LEU A 6 1.64 -37.72 1.94
C LEU A 6 3.12 -38.07 1.65
N LYS A 7 3.91 -38.33 2.71
CA LYS A 7 5.36 -38.60 2.61
C LYS A 7 6.14 -37.47 1.91
N GLY A 8 5.74 -36.22 2.14
CA GLY A 8 6.40 -35.03 1.57
C GLY A 8 5.96 -34.69 0.15
N ARG A 9 4.81 -35.22 -0.30
CA ARG A 9 4.23 -34.84 -1.60
C ARG A 9 3.40 -33.56 -1.56
N VAL A 10 2.97 -33.14 -0.38
CA VAL A 10 2.25 -31.88 -0.18
C VAL A 10 2.91 -31.15 0.96
N GLY A 11 3.45 -29.97 0.67
CA GLY A 11 3.96 -29.01 1.64
C GLY A 11 3.09 -27.76 1.63
N LEU A 12 2.70 -27.29 2.81
CA LEU A 12 1.98 -26.04 3.00
C LEU A 12 2.74 -25.19 4.01
N GLU A 13 3.09 -23.98 3.60
CA GLU A 13 3.57 -22.94 4.50
C GLU A 13 2.54 -21.82 4.56
N LEU A 14 2.21 -21.37 5.77
CA LEU A 14 1.35 -20.22 5.99
C LEU A 14 1.92 -19.34 7.10
N THR A 15 2.16 -18.08 6.79
CA THR A 15 2.69 -17.08 7.70
C THR A 15 1.76 -15.87 7.72
N TRP A 16 1.39 -15.43 8.91
CA TRP A 16 0.77 -14.13 9.13
C TRP A 16 1.77 -13.24 9.86
N TYR A 17 1.81 -11.96 9.50
CA TYR A 17 2.65 -10.99 10.16
C TYR A 17 1.94 -9.68 10.44
N ASP A 18 2.44 -8.99 11.47
CA ASP A 18 2.14 -7.61 11.82
C ASP A 18 3.45 -6.92 12.20
N LYS A 19 3.94 -6.07 11.30
CA LYS A 19 5.23 -5.39 11.42
C LYS A 19 5.02 -3.89 11.51
N ARG A 20 5.54 -3.28 12.58
CA ARG A 20 5.57 -1.83 12.76
C ARG A 20 6.98 -1.30 12.55
N SER A 21 7.11 -0.28 11.71
CA SER A 21 8.36 0.43 11.45
C SER A 21 8.22 1.85 11.93
N THR A 22 9.02 2.20 12.95
CA THR A 22 9.06 3.55 13.51
C THR A 22 10.24 4.35 12.99
N ASP A 23 11.41 3.77 12.73
CA ASP A 23 12.63 4.57 12.49
C ASP A 23 12.90 4.92 11.02
N LEU A 24 11.92 5.52 10.35
CA LEU A 24 12.09 6.02 8.98
C LEU A 24 12.67 7.44 8.99
N ILE A 25 13.98 7.58 8.84
CA ILE A 25 14.63 8.90 8.71
C ILE A 25 14.23 9.54 7.39
N TYR A 26 13.59 10.70 7.47
CA TYR A 26 13.00 11.41 6.34
C TYR A 26 13.23 12.92 6.46
N SER A 27 13.38 13.60 5.31
CA SER A 27 13.51 15.05 5.24
C SER A 27 12.13 15.70 5.20
N ILE A 28 11.72 16.37 6.27
CA ILE A 28 10.43 17.05 6.36
C ILE A 28 10.62 18.52 5.98
N GLY A 29 9.76 19.03 5.09
CA GLY A 29 9.76 20.43 4.67
C GLY A 29 9.38 21.38 5.82
N LEU A 30 10.12 22.48 5.96
CA LEU A 30 9.88 23.51 6.98
C LEU A 30 9.25 24.77 6.36
N PRO A 31 8.47 25.53 7.15
CA PRO A 31 8.07 26.88 6.76
C PRO A 31 9.30 27.75 6.49
N GLN A 32 9.26 28.53 5.41
CA GLN A 32 10.36 29.42 5.02
C GLN A 32 10.74 30.43 6.13
N THR A 33 9.80 30.78 6.99
CA THR A 33 10.00 31.66 8.15
C THR A 33 11.00 31.12 9.17
N THR A 34 11.28 29.81 9.15
CA THR A 34 12.27 29.17 10.04
C THR A 34 13.72 29.44 9.61
N GLY A 35 13.95 29.93 8.39
CA GLY A 35 15.31 30.11 7.84
C GLY A 35 15.94 28.82 7.28
N TYR A 36 15.24 27.69 7.35
CA TYR A 36 15.65 26.40 6.79
C TYR A 36 14.57 25.87 5.84
N SER A 37 14.98 25.07 4.85
CA SER A 37 14.04 24.46 3.90
C SER A 37 13.50 23.10 4.37
N SER A 38 14.30 22.34 5.12
CA SER A 38 13.92 21.03 5.67
C SER A 38 14.80 20.61 6.84
N TYR A 39 14.39 19.55 7.54
CA TYR A 39 15.19 18.86 8.56
C TYR A 39 14.94 17.35 8.51
N PHE A 40 15.93 16.57 8.95
CA PHE A 40 15.82 15.11 9.03
C PHE A 40 15.30 14.68 10.39
N THR A 41 14.27 13.83 10.39
CA THR A 41 13.77 13.19 11.60
C THR A 41 13.06 11.88 11.27
N ASN A 42 12.67 11.16 12.31
CA ASN A 42 11.79 10.00 12.20
C ASN A 42 10.42 10.45 11.68
N LEU A 43 9.95 9.89 10.55
CA LEU A 43 8.73 10.35 9.88
C LEU A 43 7.44 9.98 10.63
N GLY A 44 7.47 8.91 11.42
CA GLY A 44 6.29 8.35 12.07
C GLY A 44 6.29 6.83 12.07
N GLU A 45 5.10 6.24 12.12
CA GLU A 45 4.92 4.78 12.22
C GLU A 45 4.16 4.26 11.01
N ILE A 46 4.74 3.26 10.36
CA ILE A 46 4.14 2.53 9.25
C ILE A 46 3.94 1.08 9.67
N ARG A 47 2.73 0.57 9.48
CA ARG A 47 2.36 -0.81 9.78
C ARG A 47 2.20 -1.60 8.47
N ASN A 48 2.79 -2.78 8.43
CA ASN A 48 2.61 -3.77 7.37
C ASN A 48 1.99 -5.01 7.99
N THR A 49 0.81 -5.40 7.50
CA THR A 49 0.11 -6.61 7.94
C THR A 49 -0.21 -7.48 6.74
N GLY A 50 -0.07 -8.79 6.88
CA GLY A 50 -0.22 -9.62 5.69
C GLY A 50 -0.17 -11.11 5.94
N TRP A 51 -0.43 -11.83 4.85
CA TRP A 51 -0.34 -13.27 4.76
C TRP A 51 0.62 -13.65 3.65
N GLU A 52 1.44 -14.64 3.94
CA GLU A 52 2.31 -15.33 2.98
C GLU A 52 1.95 -16.81 3.02
N ALA A 53 1.66 -17.38 1.87
CA ALA A 53 1.37 -18.78 1.73
C ALA A 53 2.23 -19.39 0.63
N ALA A 54 2.72 -20.61 0.85
CA ALA A 54 3.37 -21.39 -0.17
C ALA A 54 2.79 -22.80 -0.20
N LEU A 55 2.61 -23.33 -1.40
CA LEU A 55 2.12 -24.67 -1.65
C LEU A 55 3.12 -25.39 -2.55
N ASP A 56 3.69 -26.47 -2.04
CA ASP A 56 4.55 -27.38 -2.79
C ASP A 56 3.80 -28.70 -3.02
N LEU A 57 3.62 -29.07 -4.29
CA LEU A 57 2.92 -30.28 -4.69
C LEU A 57 3.80 -31.15 -5.58
N LYS A 58 3.80 -32.45 -5.27
CA LYS A 58 4.42 -33.50 -6.09
C LYS A 58 3.36 -34.50 -6.54
N PRO A 59 2.47 -34.10 -7.47
CA PRO A 59 1.33 -34.92 -7.87
C PRO A 59 1.74 -36.27 -8.46
N VAL A 60 2.86 -36.32 -9.20
CA VAL A 60 3.35 -37.55 -9.83
C VAL A 60 4.82 -37.77 -9.47
N ILE A 61 5.11 -38.95 -8.90
CA ILE A 61 6.45 -39.44 -8.57
C ILE A 61 6.48 -40.91 -8.98
N ILE A 62 7.10 -41.21 -10.13
CA ILE A 62 7.35 -42.54 -10.65
C ILE A 62 8.81 -42.65 -11.12
N LYS A 63 9.31 -43.88 -11.37
CA LYS A 63 10.73 -44.15 -11.60
C LYS A 63 11.41 -43.23 -12.62
N ASN A 64 10.71 -42.90 -13.71
CA ASN A 64 11.27 -42.12 -14.82
C ASN A 64 10.61 -40.74 -14.99
N PHE A 65 9.72 -40.33 -14.08
CA PHE A 65 9.01 -39.06 -14.19
C PHE A 65 8.61 -38.50 -12.84
N HIS A 66 8.92 -37.22 -12.65
CA HIS A 66 8.56 -36.43 -11.48
C HIS A 66 7.95 -35.12 -11.95
N TRP A 67 6.84 -34.73 -11.35
CA TRP A 67 6.24 -33.42 -11.56
C TRP A 67 6.16 -32.69 -10.24
N ASP A 68 6.82 -31.54 -10.17
CA ASP A 68 6.81 -30.65 -9.03
C ASP A 68 6.10 -29.34 -9.43
N VAL A 69 5.19 -28.89 -8.58
CA VAL A 69 4.43 -27.65 -8.73
C VAL A 69 4.63 -26.82 -7.47
N ARG A 70 4.99 -25.55 -7.63
CA ARG A 70 5.10 -24.59 -6.54
C ARG A 70 4.23 -23.38 -6.84
N ALA A 71 3.40 -23.00 -5.88
CA ALA A 71 2.63 -21.76 -5.90
C ALA A 71 2.95 -20.95 -4.65
N ILE A 72 3.11 -19.64 -4.81
CA ILE A 72 3.40 -18.71 -3.72
C ILE A 72 2.36 -17.62 -3.78
N PHE A 73 1.76 -17.27 -2.65
CA PHE A 73 0.79 -16.19 -2.54
C PHE A 73 1.25 -15.21 -1.47
N THR A 74 1.19 -13.92 -1.76
CA THR A 74 1.49 -12.88 -0.79
C THR A 74 0.45 -11.78 -0.86
N ARG A 75 -0.04 -11.37 0.32
CA ARG A 75 -0.87 -10.18 0.48
C ARG A 75 -0.30 -9.33 1.61
N ASN A 76 0.05 -8.09 1.30
CA ASN A 76 0.52 -7.11 2.27
C ASN A 76 -0.38 -5.87 2.23
N ILE A 77 -0.85 -5.44 3.40
CA ILE A 77 -1.56 -4.20 3.61
C ILE A 77 -0.63 -3.28 4.38
N ASN A 78 -0.25 -2.18 3.73
CA ASN A 78 0.53 -1.13 4.35
C ASN A 78 -0.38 0.03 4.76
N THR A 79 -0.19 0.52 5.99
CA THR A 79 -0.90 1.68 6.52
C THR A 79 0.08 2.61 7.23
N VAL A 80 0.00 3.90 6.95
CA VAL A 80 0.65 4.94 7.75
C VAL A 80 -0.20 5.14 9.01
N GLU A 81 0.28 4.66 10.16
CA GLU A 81 -0.49 4.72 11.41
C GLU A 81 -0.48 6.14 11.99
N ARG A 82 0.68 6.81 11.94
CA ARG A 82 0.86 8.18 12.41
C ARG A 82 2.08 8.80 11.77
N LEU A 83 2.05 10.13 11.65
CA LEU A 83 3.23 10.95 11.36
C LEU A 83 3.66 11.67 12.63
N ILE A 84 4.77 12.40 12.57
CA ILE A 84 5.20 13.25 13.68
C ILE A 84 4.13 14.29 14.06
N PRO A 85 4.09 14.75 15.33
CA PRO A 85 3.17 15.81 15.74
C PRO A 85 3.28 17.04 14.84
N GLY A 86 2.12 17.54 14.39
CA GLY A 86 2.04 18.72 13.52
C GLY A 86 2.16 18.43 12.02
N LEU A 87 2.58 17.23 11.61
CA LEU A 87 2.57 16.81 10.21
C LEU A 87 1.38 15.88 9.96
N THR A 88 0.40 16.34 9.18
CA THR A 88 -0.76 15.51 8.80
C THR A 88 -0.51 14.73 7.53
N ARG A 89 0.28 15.29 6.61
CA ARG A 89 0.64 14.69 5.33
C ARG A 89 1.91 15.31 4.75
N ASP A 90 2.57 14.56 3.86
CA ASP A 90 3.70 15.05 3.06
C ASP A 90 3.70 14.43 1.65
N ILE A 91 4.47 15.03 0.74
CA ILE A 91 4.67 14.56 -0.64
C ILE A 91 5.98 13.79 -0.69
N ILE A 92 5.93 12.51 -1.09
CA ILE A 92 7.13 11.68 -1.26
C ILE A 92 7.71 11.81 -2.67
N GLY A 93 6.86 12.12 -3.66
CA GLY A 93 7.30 12.42 -5.02
C GLY A 93 6.19 12.34 -6.05
N GLY A 94 6.15 13.29 -6.99
CA GLY A 94 5.09 13.39 -7.99
C GLY A 94 3.71 13.49 -7.33
N PHE A 95 2.85 12.51 -7.59
CA PHE A 95 1.51 12.41 -6.99
C PHE A 95 1.44 11.45 -5.79
N ASN A 96 2.57 10.93 -5.30
CA ASN A 96 2.62 9.98 -4.18
C ASN A 96 2.71 10.75 -2.86
N TYR A 97 1.77 10.45 -1.96
CA TYR A 97 1.64 11.10 -0.67
C TYR A 97 1.84 10.10 0.47
N ILE A 98 2.23 10.63 1.61
CA ILE A 98 2.14 9.96 2.90
C ILE A 98 1.17 10.73 3.79
N GLU A 99 0.20 10.05 4.37
CA GLU A 99 -0.83 10.63 5.21
C GLU A 99 -1.32 9.59 6.20
N ALA A 100 -1.51 9.98 7.46
CA ALA A 100 -1.99 9.06 8.48
C ALA A 100 -3.38 8.49 8.10
N GLY A 101 -3.55 7.18 8.25
CA GLY A 101 -4.75 6.45 7.86
C GLY A 101 -4.77 5.95 6.42
N PHE A 102 -3.80 6.33 5.57
CA PHE A 102 -3.71 5.89 4.18
C PHE A 102 -2.56 4.91 3.94
N PRO A 103 -2.58 4.15 2.83
CA PRO A 103 -1.43 3.38 2.39
C PRO A 103 -0.21 4.28 2.13
N TYR A 104 0.97 3.80 2.48
CA TYR A 104 2.20 4.50 2.13
C TYR A 104 2.31 4.70 0.61
N GLY A 105 2.59 5.94 0.20
CA GLY A 105 2.78 6.30 -1.20
C GLY A 105 1.50 6.28 -2.03
N TYR A 106 0.33 6.41 -1.41
CA TYR A 106 -0.93 6.49 -2.18
C TYR A 106 -0.91 7.67 -3.15
N LEU A 107 -1.60 7.52 -4.29
CA LEU A 107 -1.74 8.57 -5.29
C LEU A 107 -2.83 9.54 -4.85
N ARG A 108 -2.48 10.82 -4.68
CA ARG A 108 -3.43 11.88 -4.33
C ARG A 108 -3.70 12.76 -5.55
N GLY A 109 -4.97 13.04 -5.81
CA GLY A 109 -5.40 13.83 -6.96
C GLY A 109 -6.77 14.47 -6.76
N SER A 110 -7.18 15.25 -7.76
CA SER A 110 -8.48 15.92 -7.78
C SER A 110 -9.58 14.98 -8.29
N PHE A 111 -10.80 15.19 -7.80
CA PHE A 111 -12.00 14.56 -8.33
C PHE A 111 -12.83 15.55 -9.13
N SER A 112 -13.71 15.05 -9.99
CA SER A 112 -14.81 15.86 -10.52
C SER A 112 -15.90 15.98 -9.45
N ALA A 113 -16.39 17.20 -9.25
CA ALA A 113 -17.48 17.49 -8.32
C ALA A 113 -18.77 16.81 -8.79
N ARG A 114 -19.55 16.32 -7.83
CA ARG A 114 -20.82 15.64 -8.07
C ARG A 114 -21.91 16.24 -7.20
N THR A 115 -23.16 16.14 -7.66
CA THR A 115 -24.36 16.35 -6.85
C THR A 115 -24.54 15.20 -5.85
N ASP A 116 -25.45 15.38 -4.89
CA ASP A 116 -25.74 14.38 -3.85
C ASP A 116 -26.26 13.04 -4.41
N ASP A 117 -26.91 13.05 -5.59
CA ASP A 117 -27.36 11.86 -6.31
C ASP A 117 -26.26 11.26 -7.23
N GLY A 118 -25.05 11.81 -7.20
CA GLY A 118 -23.86 11.26 -7.87
C GLY A 118 -23.65 11.72 -9.31
N GLN A 119 -24.46 12.64 -9.83
CA GLN A 119 -24.28 13.19 -11.18
C GLN A 119 -23.10 14.17 -11.22
N LEU A 120 -22.37 14.19 -12.34
CA LEU A 120 -21.29 15.16 -12.53
C LEU A 120 -21.85 16.58 -12.60
N LEU A 121 -21.25 17.50 -11.84
CA LEU A 121 -21.52 18.91 -11.99
C LEU A 121 -20.77 19.42 -13.22
N ILE A 122 -21.49 19.70 -14.31
CA ILE A 122 -20.92 20.15 -15.59
C ILE A 122 -21.07 21.67 -15.72
N ASN A 123 -20.00 22.34 -16.11
CA ASN A 123 -20.02 23.75 -16.45
C ASN A 123 -20.77 23.95 -17.79
N PRO A 124 -21.90 24.69 -17.82
CA PRO A 124 -22.73 24.82 -19.01
C PRO A 124 -22.05 25.60 -20.15
N SER A 125 -21.05 26.42 -19.84
CA SER A 125 -20.34 27.23 -20.82
C SER A 125 -19.17 26.48 -21.47
N SER A 126 -18.45 25.64 -20.71
CA SER A 126 -17.29 24.90 -21.23
C SER A 126 -17.56 23.43 -21.55
N GLY A 127 -18.65 22.87 -21.04
CA GLY A 127 -18.97 21.44 -21.14
C GLY A 127 -18.10 20.52 -20.28
N MET A 128 -17.18 21.06 -19.48
CA MET A 128 -16.28 20.29 -18.62
C MET A 128 -16.85 20.13 -17.20
N PRO A 129 -16.50 19.06 -16.46
CA PRO A 129 -16.86 18.94 -15.05
C PRO A 129 -16.20 20.03 -14.19
N PHE A 130 -16.92 20.50 -13.16
CA PHE A 130 -16.31 21.23 -12.05
C PHE A 130 -15.39 20.30 -11.27
N LEU A 131 -14.31 20.87 -10.69
CA LEU A 131 -13.43 20.14 -9.80
C LEU A 131 -14.00 20.12 -8.38
N ASP A 132 -13.88 18.98 -7.72
CA ASP A 132 -14.12 18.88 -6.29
C ASP A 132 -13.03 19.66 -5.53
N PRO A 133 -13.39 20.56 -4.60
CA PRO A 133 -12.41 21.31 -3.82
C PRO A 133 -11.59 20.45 -2.84
N ASN A 134 -11.97 19.18 -2.63
CA ASN A 134 -11.34 18.25 -1.71
C ASN A 134 -10.60 17.13 -2.46
N PRO A 135 -9.31 17.32 -2.81
CA PRO A 135 -8.53 16.24 -3.38
C PRO A 135 -8.29 15.13 -2.35
N GLY A 136 -8.18 13.90 -2.83
CA GLY A 136 -8.02 12.71 -1.98
C GLY A 136 -7.31 11.58 -2.71
N MET A 137 -7.39 10.38 -2.15
CA MET A 137 -6.77 9.20 -2.73
C MET A 137 -7.48 8.82 -4.05
N VAL A 138 -6.76 8.95 -5.16
CA VAL A 138 -7.21 8.53 -6.50
C VAL A 138 -6.67 7.15 -6.88
N GLY A 139 -5.71 6.62 -6.12
CA GLY A 139 -5.21 5.27 -6.34
C GLY A 139 -4.29 4.79 -5.23
N ASN A 140 -4.24 3.48 -5.06
CA ASN A 140 -3.24 2.79 -4.24
C ASN A 140 -2.31 2.03 -5.17
N PRO A 141 -1.01 2.40 -5.30
CA PRO A 141 -0.09 1.72 -6.19
C PRO A 141 0.39 0.37 -5.62
N ASN A 142 0.07 0.06 -4.36
CA ASN A 142 0.42 -1.21 -3.75
C ASN A 142 -0.52 -2.30 -4.27
N ALA A 143 0.05 -3.41 -4.76
CA ALA A 143 -0.75 -4.55 -5.23
C ALA A 143 -1.56 -5.17 -4.09
N ASP A 144 -2.82 -5.50 -4.36
CA ASP A 144 -3.70 -6.16 -3.38
C ASP A 144 -3.20 -7.55 -2.99
N TYR A 145 -2.56 -8.26 -3.94
CA TYR A 145 -1.87 -9.52 -3.73
C TYR A 145 -0.89 -9.81 -4.89
N LYS A 146 -0.03 -10.81 -4.69
CA LYS A 146 0.89 -11.38 -5.68
C LYS A 146 0.79 -12.90 -5.67
N LEU A 147 0.92 -13.54 -6.83
CA LEU A 147 0.95 -15.00 -7.04
C LEU A 147 2.17 -15.38 -7.89
#